data_AF-A0A5F1ZW54-F1
#
_entry.id   AF-A0A5F1ZW54-F1
#
_cell.length_a   1.000
_cell.length_b   1.000
_cell.length_c   1.000
_cell.angle_alpha   90.00
_cell.angle_beta   90.00
_cell.angle_gamma   90.00
#
_symmetry.space_group_name_H-M   'P 1'
#
loop_
_entity.id
_entity.type
_entity.pdbx_description
1 polymer ?
#
loop_
_entity_poly.entity_id
_entity_poly.type
_entity_poly.pdbx_seq_one_letter_code
_entity_poly.pdbx_strand_id
1 'polypeptide(L)'
;MKKNIQKVLHKTALVLFIFFAISSGFKFDTVSQKDASPFPLSLKFGLLQPLHASADDWGFVRQSATWARGNSLFMDDIIAGIESNTLLVAAASGSTVTATNMKVGDGGGVFDVRLTLNNSGAEFSPTSTVYTGTKTFSNYFELKVTGTSTIALQFYWDNNPRDPSTQGALLLYNLALVAPDLWTATANIESYVYMPDLANDTTNTYTSYPLQGLIQTYSWSGPLGTDSELSKHAQRGRVILEEMDNRTVFCFKTVVRIDATTDLFPTIPSFSSKGLCQPGGTSNEYYKLAYSQKLTGDLNVTAKEGWDEGTIAASGTDTICGIGGTSLSYGLFNFNGFVRDHVAGTDIPSDYVPSSRVDLLYGRVGGQGKTGSGDANGVLWDDTTQATIDGLSVSFQTPPGQVGSLIPIN
;
A
#
# COMPACT_ATOMS: atom_id res chain seq x y z
N MET A 1 23.17 1.42 27.14
CA MET A 1 21.79 1.50 26.60
C MET A 1 21.54 2.70 25.67
N LYS A 2 21.93 3.95 26.01
CA LYS A 2 21.69 5.14 25.15
C LYS A 2 22.31 5.10 23.73
N LYS A 3 23.41 4.38 23.51
CA LYS A 3 24.10 4.29 22.19
C LYS A 3 23.41 3.38 21.15
N ASN A 4 22.54 2.46 21.56
CA ASN A 4 21.81 1.58 20.61
C ASN A 4 20.53 2.23 20.10
N ILE A 5 19.83 3.01 20.94
CA ILE A 5 18.64 3.77 20.54
C ILE A 5 19.01 4.85 19.50
N GLN A 6 20.18 5.51 19.65
CA GLN A 6 20.67 6.44 18.63
C GLN A 6 20.99 5.76 17.29
N LYS A 7 21.51 4.53 17.28
CA LYS A 7 21.79 3.78 16.04
C LYS A 7 20.52 3.29 15.35
N VAL A 8 19.49 2.92 16.11
CA VAL A 8 18.16 2.57 15.57
C VAL A 8 17.50 3.84 15.02
N LEU A 9 17.44 4.94 15.80
CA LEU A 9 16.90 6.21 15.32
C LEU A 9 17.63 6.76 14.09
N HIS A 10 18.95 6.62 13.97
CA HIS A 10 19.67 7.07 12.77
C HIS A 10 19.40 6.20 11.56
N LYS A 11 19.14 4.90 11.72
CA LYS A 11 18.75 4.00 10.62
C LYS A 11 17.29 4.21 10.21
N THR A 12 16.39 4.41 11.17
CA THR A 12 15.00 4.78 10.91
C THR A 12 14.92 6.16 10.26
N ALA A 13 15.70 7.15 10.71
CA ALA A 13 15.77 8.50 10.14
C ALA A 13 16.36 8.54 8.72
N LEU A 14 17.32 7.68 8.40
CA LEU A 14 17.89 7.60 7.06
C LEU A 14 16.89 6.99 6.06
N VAL A 15 16.13 5.96 6.49
CA VAL A 15 15.03 5.39 5.70
C VAL A 15 13.88 6.39 5.58
N LEU A 16 13.59 7.16 6.63
CA LEU A 16 12.62 8.25 6.62
C LEU A 16 12.99 9.35 5.60
N PHE A 17 14.26 9.78 5.53
CA PHE A 17 14.73 10.80 4.57
C PHE A 17 14.58 10.38 3.10
N ILE A 18 14.68 9.09 2.80
CA ILE A 18 14.52 8.52 1.46
C ILE A 18 13.09 8.70 0.91
N PHE A 19 12.11 9.00 1.77
CA PHE A 19 10.72 9.18 1.37
C PHE A 19 10.25 10.65 1.30
N PHE A 20 10.96 11.66 1.85
CA PHE A 20 10.43 13.03 2.06
C PHE A 20 10.38 13.99 0.85
N ALA A 21 10.66 13.56 -0.37
CA ALA A 21 11.00 14.49 -1.45
C ALA A 21 9.86 15.09 -2.29
N ILE A 22 8.68 14.46 -2.35
CA ILE A 22 7.67 14.85 -3.36
C ILE A 22 6.31 15.12 -2.72
N SER A 23 6.20 16.25 -2.01
CA SER A 23 5.09 17.20 -2.12
C SER A 23 5.36 18.39 -1.21
N SER A 24 5.22 19.58 -1.78
CA SER A 24 5.38 20.87 -1.13
C SER A 24 4.57 20.95 0.17
N GLY A 25 5.25 21.23 1.29
CA GLY A 25 4.62 21.82 2.47
C GLY A 25 4.32 20.92 3.67
N PHE A 26 5.18 19.97 4.04
CA PHE A 26 5.12 19.38 5.40
C PHE A 26 5.90 20.23 6.40
N LYS A 27 5.18 21.08 7.14
CA LYS A 27 5.66 21.53 8.44
C LYS A 27 5.38 20.40 9.43
N PHE A 28 6.41 19.92 10.12
CA PHE A 28 6.22 19.29 11.41
C PHE A 28 5.72 20.38 12.35
N ASP A 29 4.41 20.58 12.42
CA ASP A 29 3.85 21.32 13.54
C ASP A 29 4.08 20.44 14.77
N THR A 30 5.06 20.87 15.56
CA THR A 30 5.24 20.41 16.93
C THR A 30 3.88 20.47 17.61
N VAL A 31 3.44 19.32 18.11
CA VAL A 31 2.24 19.07 18.92
C VAL A 31 1.72 20.36 19.55
N SER A 32 0.72 20.97 18.92
CA SER A 32 -0.12 21.91 19.63
C SER A 32 -0.98 21.06 20.55
N GLN A 33 -0.68 21.11 21.86
CA GLN A 33 -1.44 20.52 22.95
C GLN A 33 -2.84 21.15 23.04
N LYS A 34 -3.67 20.96 22.01
CA LYS A 34 -5.00 21.52 21.97
C LYS A 34 -5.98 20.56 21.31
N ASP A 35 -6.01 19.37 21.89
CA ASP A 35 -7.18 18.57 22.23
C ASP A 35 -6.59 17.28 22.80
N ALA A 36 -6.67 17.10 24.12
CA ALA A 36 -6.23 15.85 24.72
C ALA A 36 -7.09 14.74 24.13
N SER A 37 -6.55 13.93 23.22
CA SER A 37 -7.20 12.69 22.84
C SER A 37 -7.36 11.88 24.13
N PRO A 38 -8.59 11.48 24.50
CA PRO A 38 -8.81 10.76 25.76
C PRO A 38 -8.18 9.35 25.70
N PHE A 39 -7.84 8.85 24.51
CA PHE A 39 -7.09 7.61 24.32
C PHE A 39 -5.63 8.00 24.10
N PRO A 40 -4.65 7.29 24.68
CA PRO A 40 -3.26 7.74 24.62
C PRO A 40 -2.57 7.30 23.31
N LEU A 41 -3.24 7.51 22.18
CA LEU A 41 -2.78 7.30 20.82
C LEU A 41 -3.34 8.41 19.93
N SER A 42 -2.48 9.01 19.10
CA SER A 42 -2.87 9.97 18.07
C SER A 42 -2.38 9.47 16.72
N LEU A 43 -3.33 9.22 15.82
CA LEU A 43 -3.14 8.66 14.49
C LEU A 43 -3.19 9.76 13.44
N LYS A 44 -2.35 9.62 12.41
CA LYS A 44 -2.24 10.59 11.30
C LYS A 44 -2.89 10.05 10.04
N PHE A 45 -4.22 10.08 10.00
CA PHE A 45 -4.99 9.66 8.82
C PHE A 45 -4.77 10.57 7.61
N GLY A 46 -4.33 11.82 7.82
CA GLY A 46 -3.93 12.71 6.72
C GLY A 46 -2.77 12.18 5.86
N LEU A 47 -1.99 11.21 6.37
CA LEU A 47 -0.95 10.53 5.59
C LEU A 47 -1.51 9.52 4.58
N LEU A 48 -2.73 9.03 4.78
CA LEU A 48 -3.38 8.02 3.94
C LEU A 48 -4.08 8.67 2.72
N GLN A 49 -3.34 9.41 1.91
CA GLN A 49 -3.90 10.09 0.73
C GLN A 49 -4.25 9.07 -0.36
N PRO A 50 -5.53 8.95 -0.78
CA PRO A 50 -5.89 8.02 -1.86
C PRO A 50 -5.25 8.43 -3.19
N LEU A 51 -5.24 7.51 -4.17
CA LEU A 51 -4.83 7.80 -5.54
C LEU A 51 -5.81 8.81 -6.17
N HIS A 52 -5.38 10.05 -6.37
CA HIS A 52 -6.09 11.15 -7.04
C HIS A 52 -5.54 11.43 -8.46
N ALA A 53 -5.34 10.43 -9.31
CA ALA A 53 -4.50 10.60 -10.51
C ALA A 53 -4.96 11.79 -11.37
N SER A 54 -4.08 12.78 -11.57
CA SER A 54 -4.26 13.79 -12.62
C SER A 54 -4.09 13.10 -13.97
N ALA A 55 -4.89 13.50 -14.96
CA ALA A 55 -4.89 12.90 -16.31
C ALA A 55 -3.61 13.21 -17.13
N ASP A 56 -2.52 13.65 -16.50
CA ASP A 56 -1.23 13.77 -17.16
C ASP A 56 -0.50 12.42 -17.16
N ASP A 57 0.33 12.19 -18.18
CA ASP A 57 0.95 10.88 -18.52
C ASP A 57 1.69 10.21 -17.36
N TRP A 58 2.01 10.94 -16.29
CA TRP A 58 2.71 10.41 -15.11
C TRP A 58 2.04 10.76 -13.76
N GLY A 59 0.83 11.31 -13.78
CA GLY A 59 0.07 11.66 -12.59
C GLY A 59 -0.16 10.45 -11.69
N PHE A 60 -0.49 9.31 -12.30
CA PHE A 60 -0.70 8.06 -11.59
C PHE A 60 0.58 7.56 -10.89
N VAL A 61 1.74 7.65 -11.54
CA VAL A 61 3.03 7.19 -10.98
C VAL A 61 3.39 7.96 -9.71
N ARG A 62 3.30 9.29 -9.76
CA ARG A 62 3.63 10.12 -8.59
C ARG A 62 2.72 9.84 -7.41
N GLN A 63 1.44 9.68 -7.68
CA GLN A 63 0.47 9.52 -6.62
C GLN A 63 0.43 8.11 -6.04
N SER A 64 0.69 7.11 -6.87
CA SER A 64 0.84 5.74 -6.39
C SER A 64 2.04 5.60 -5.48
N ALA A 65 3.15 6.30 -5.76
CA ALA A 65 4.28 6.40 -4.84
C ALA A 65 3.93 7.12 -3.53
N THR A 66 3.20 8.24 -3.58
CA THR A 66 2.75 8.99 -2.39
C THR A 66 1.80 8.17 -1.52
N TRP A 67 0.81 7.52 -2.12
CA TRP A 67 -0.14 6.67 -1.42
C TRP A 67 0.53 5.46 -0.77
N ALA A 68 1.41 4.79 -1.52
CA ALA A 68 2.22 3.70 -1.04
C ALA A 68 3.11 4.13 0.15
N ARG A 69 3.74 5.31 0.09
CA ARG A 69 4.50 5.88 1.19
C ARG A 69 3.64 6.14 2.43
N GLY A 70 2.50 6.79 2.25
CA GLY A 70 1.58 7.15 3.33
C GLY A 70 1.16 5.93 4.15
N ASN A 71 0.85 4.83 3.45
CA ASN A 71 0.48 3.58 4.08
C ASN A 71 1.64 2.91 4.86
N SER A 72 2.84 2.84 4.28
CA SER A 72 4.01 2.28 4.98
C SER A 72 4.27 2.99 6.30
N LEU A 73 4.21 4.33 6.29
CA LEU A 73 4.43 5.15 7.49
C LEU A 73 3.32 4.99 8.51
N PHE A 74 2.08 4.81 8.07
CA PHE A 74 0.94 4.74 8.97
C PHE A 74 0.95 3.50 9.87
N MET A 75 1.37 2.33 9.36
CA MET A 75 1.54 1.13 10.20
C MET A 75 2.63 1.32 11.26
N ASP A 76 3.78 1.85 10.85
CA ASP A 76 4.90 2.12 11.76
C ASP A 76 4.49 3.16 12.82
N ASP A 77 3.72 4.19 12.45
CA ASP A 77 3.16 5.20 13.37
C ASP A 77 2.19 4.58 14.39
N ILE A 78 1.33 3.63 13.98
CA ILE A 78 0.45 2.90 14.93
C ILE A 78 1.27 2.11 15.93
N ILE A 79 2.22 1.28 15.46
CA ILE A 79 3.06 0.44 16.32
C ILE A 79 3.86 1.33 17.29
N ALA A 80 4.57 2.33 16.77
CA ALA A 80 5.38 3.24 17.58
C ALA A 80 4.52 4.02 18.58
N GLY A 81 3.32 4.45 18.19
CA GLY A 81 2.37 5.12 19.08
C GLY A 81 1.98 4.24 20.26
N ILE A 82 1.61 2.98 20.01
CA ILE A 82 1.26 2.01 21.05
C ILE A 82 2.47 1.71 21.95
N GLU A 83 3.62 1.38 21.36
CA GLU A 83 4.83 0.99 22.09
C GLU A 83 5.40 2.13 22.94
N SER A 84 5.18 3.39 22.54
CA SER A 84 5.60 4.55 23.32
C SER A 84 4.87 4.68 24.66
N ASN A 85 3.72 4.00 24.83
CA ASN A 85 2.93 4.02 26.05
C ASN A 85 3.07 2.69 26.82
N THR A 86 4.01 2.67 27.77
CA THR A 86 4.30 1.48 28.57
C THR A 86 3.11 0.99 29.41
N LEU A 87 2.22 1.89 29.85
CA LEU A 87 1.03 1.50 30.63
C LEU A 87 -0.02 0.84 29.74
N LEU A 88 -0.25 1.40 28.55
CA LEU A 88 -1.15 0.81 27.56
C LEU A 88 -0.63 -0.58 27.12
N VAL A 89 0.68 -0.70 26.87
CA VAL A 89 1.32 -1.97 26.53
C VAL A 89 1.13 -2.99 27.65
N ALA A 90 1.38 -2.61 28.91
CA ALA A 90 1.21 -3.49 30.05
C ALA A 90 -0.26 -3.92 30.23
N ALA A 91 -1.21 -3.02 30.03
CA ALA A 91 -2.64 -3.32 30.14
C ALA A 91 -3.14 -4.23 29.01
N ALA A 92 -2.70 -4.00 27.78
CA ALA A 92 -3.14 -4.77 26.61
C ALA A 92 -2.40 -6.10 26.43
N SER A 93 -1.28 -6.34 27.12
CA SER A 93 -0.53 -7.59 27.00
C SER A 93 -1.30 -8.76 27.61
N GLY A 94 -1.78 -9.68 26.77
CA GLY A 94 -2.60 -10.84 27.17
C GLY A 94 -4.02 -10.49 27.61
N SER A 95 -4.48 -9.25 27.38
CA SER A 95 -5.82 -8.78 27.75
C SER A 95 -6.37 -7.80 26.72
N THR A 96 -7.70 -7.67 26.65
CA THR A 96 -8.35 -6.71 25.75
C THR A 96 -8.59 -5.38 26.46
N VAL A 97 -7.97 -4.33 25.95
CA VAL A 97 -8.25 -2.94 26.32
C VAL A 97 -9.33 -2.38 25.38
N THR A 98 -10.30 -1.65 25.93
CA THR A 98 -11.34 -0.96 25.16
C THR A 98 -11.53 0.48 25.61
N ALA A 99 -11.85 1.36 24.69
CA ALA A 99 -12.28 2.73 24.98
C ALA A 99 -13.44 3.10 24.04
N THR A 100 -14.37 3.95 24.44
CA THR A 100 -15.56 4.29 23.63
C THR A 100 -15.65 5.78 23.38
N ASN A 101 -16.21 6.17 22.23
CA ASN A 101 -16.40 7.58 21.86
C ASN A 101 -15.08 8.38 21.81
N MET A 102 -14.04 7.79 21.23
CA MET A 102 -12.68 8.35 21.21
C MET A 102 -12.37 9.05 19.89
N LYS A 103 -11.79 10.25 19.97
CA LYS A 103 -11.14 10.92 18.82
C LYS A 103 -9.68 10.52 18.77
N VAL A 104 -9.31 9.59 17.90
CA VAL A 104 -7.94 9.03 17.87
C VAL A 104 -7.04 9.62 16.79
N GLY A 105 -7.49 10.58 15.97
CA GLY A 105 -6.66 11.13 14.89
C GLY A 105 -7.19 12.39 14.22
N ASP A 106 -6.47 12.83 13.19
CA ASP A 106 -6.78 13.98 12.34
C ASP A 106 -7.74 13.60 11.20
N GLY A 107 -9.04 13.83 11.39
CA GLY A 107 -10.01 13.54 10.33
C GLY A 107 -11.49 13.48 10.74
N GLY A 108 -11.81 13.87 11.97
CA GLY A 108 -13.20 14.00 12.43
C GLY A 108 -13.85 12.72 12.93
N GLY A 109 -13.27 11.56 12.67
CA GLY A 109 -13.79 10.27 13.10
C GLY A 109 -13.83 10.09 14.62
N VAL A 110 -14.86 9.38 15.12
CA VAL A 110 -15.04 9.06 16.54
C VAL A 110 -15.30 7.56 16.69
N PHE A 111 -14.52 6.89 17.54
CA PHE A 111 -14.42 5.43 17.53
C PHE A 111 -14.58 4.78 18.91
N ASP A 112 -15.16 3.59 18.89
CA ASP A 112 -14.89 2.58 19.90
C ASP A 112 -13.57 1.89 19.53
N VAL A 113 -12.59 2.00 20.41
CA VAL A 113 -11.23 1.51 20.24
C VAL A 113 -11.08 0.18 20.95
N ARG A 114 -10.36 -0.74 20.33
CA ARG A 114 -9.97 -2.00 20.94
C ARG A 114 -8.51 -2.32 20.67
N LEU A 115 -7.80 -2.79 21.69
CA LEU A 115 -6.39 -3.18 21.60
C LEU A 115 -6.16 -4.49 22.36
N THR A 116 -5.39 -5.40 21.79
CA THR A 116 -4.89 -6.61 22.45
C THR A 116 -3.48 -6.88 21.95
N LEU A 117 -2.54 -7.12 22.86
CA LEU A 117 -1.13 -7.35 22.54
C LEU A 117 -0.69 -8.71 23.10
N ASN A 118 0.36 -9.30 22.51
CA ASN A 118 1.03 -10.51 23.00
C ASN A 118 0.06 -11.67 23.34
N ASN A 119 -0.94 -11.88 22.50
CA ASN A 119 -1.92 -12.96 22.69
C ASN A 119 -1.35 -14.31 22.24
N SER A 120 -0.55 -14.94 23.11
CA SER A 120 0.09 -16.24 22.82
C SER A 120 -0.86 -17.42 23.06
N GLY A 121 -0.93 -18.35 22.10
CA GLY A 121 -1.73 -19.57 22.17
C GLY A 121 -3.20 -19.43 21.78
N ALA A 122 -3.60 -18.23 21.38
CA ALA A 122 -4.92 -17.91 20.84
C ALA A 122 -4.84 -16.77 19.80
N GLU A 123 -3.80 -16.80 18.97
CA GLU A 123 -3.47 -15.75 18.01
C GLU A 123 -4.61 -15.43 17.03
N PHE A 124 -4.61 -14.20 16.50
CA PHE A 124 -5.65 -13.73 15.57
C PHE A 124 -5.37 -14.24 14.17
N SER A 125 -6.39 -14.79 13.50
CA SER A 125 -6.25 -15.40 12.17
C SER A 125 -7.12 -14.72 11.09
N PRO A 126 -6.80 -13.47 10.68
CA PRO A 126 -7.56 -12.78 9.64
C PRO A 126 -7.31 -13.41 8.26
N THR A 127 -8.26 -13.23 7.35
CA THR A 127 -8.07 -13.51 5.91
C THR A 127 -7.55 -12.27 5.19
N SER A 128 -6.82 -12.47 4.09
CA SER A 128 -6.35 -11.42 3.19
C SER A 128 -6.33 -11.93 1.76
N THR A 129 -6.40 -11.03 0.78
CA THR A 129 -6.23 -11.41 -0.64
C THR A 129 -4.77 -11.60 -1.04
N VAL A 130 -3.82 -11.26 -0.15
CA VAL A 130 -2.37 -11.29 -0.43
C VAL A 130 -1.72 -12.63 -0.09
N TYR A 131 -2.33 -13.46 0.75
CA TYR A 131 -1.81 -14.77 1.13
C TYR A 131 -2.89 -15.83 1.14
N THR A 132 -2.45 -17.08 1.08
CA THR A 132 -3.31 -18.27 1.25
C THR A 132 -3.03 -18.94 2.58
N GLY A 133 -3.94 -19.84 2.98
CA GLY A 133 -3.80 -20.56 4.24
C GLY A 133 -4.05 -19.68 5.47
N THR A 134 -3.68 -20.20 6.63
CA THR A 134 -3.90 -19.52 7.92
C THR A 134 -2.64 -18.76 8.31
N LYS A 135 -2.79 -17.46 8.50
CA LYS A 135 -1.80 -16.58 9.12
C LYS A 135 -2.27 -16.20 10.50
N THR A 136 -1.36 -16.18 11.47
CA THR A 136 -1.65 -15.88 12.86
C THR A 136 -0.84 -14.68 13.31
N PHE A 137 -1.46 -13.76 14.04
CA PHE A 137 -0.82 -12.56 14.57
C PHE A 137 -1.03 -12.45 16.08
N SER A 138 0.00 -12.07 16.81
CA SER A 138 -0.06 -11.94 18.28
C SER A 138 -0.79 -10.68 18.76
N ASN A 139 -0.89 -9.66 17.92
CA ASN A 139 -1.42 -8.35 18.28
C ASN A 139 -2.60 -7.95 17.39
N TYR A 140 -3.51 -7.17 17.95
CA TYR A 140 -4.71 -6.69 17.29
C TYR A 140 -5.13 -5.30 17.78
N PHE A 141 -5.46 -4.43 16.84
CA PHE A 141 -5.99 -3.09 17.09
C PHE A 141 -7.18 -2.84 16.16
N GLU A 142 -8.25 -2.24 16.69
CA GLU A 142 -9.47 -1.95 15.94
C GLU A 142 -10.03 -0.57 16.28
N LEU A 143 -10.55 0.08 15.25
CA LEU A 143 -11.40 1.26 15.34
C LEU A 143 -12.77 0.94 14.74
N LYS A 144 -13.80 0.94 15.56
CA LYS A 144 -15.21 0.81 15.14
C LYS A 144 -15.89 2.17 15.25
N VAL A 145 -16.65 2.58 14.24
CA VAL A 145 -17.36 3.86 14.27
C VAL A 145 -18.37 3.86 15.42
N THR A 146 -18.28 4.88 16.30
CA THR A 146 -19.09 4.98 17.52
C THR A 146 -20.58 4.94 17.21
N GLY A 147 -21.34 4.18 18.00
CA GLY A 147 -22.80 4.05 17.82
C GLY A 147 -23.21 3.19 16.61
N THR A 148 -22.26 2.53 15.94
CA THR A 148 -22.53 1.64 14.80
C THR A 148 -21.87 0.27 15.00
N SER A 149 -22.14 -0.66 14.07
CA SER A 149 -21.41 -1.93 13.93
C SER A 149 -20.30 -1.86 12.87
N THR A 150 -20.05 -0.70 12.29
CA THR A 150 -19.16 -0.53 11.15
C THR A 150 -17.72 -0.38 11.61
N ILE A 151 -16.84 -1.27 11.12
CA ILE A 151 -15.41 -1.18 11.37
C ILE A 151 -14.76 -0.21 10.39
N ALA A 152 -13.95 0.71 10.90
CA ALA A 152 -13.21 1.68 10.10
C ALA A 152 -11.76 1.23 9.86
N LEU A 153 -11.16 0.53 10.85
CA LEU A 153 -9.78 0.06 10.79
C LEU A 153 -9.61 -1.23 11.62
N GLN A 154 -8.89 -2.20 11.08
CA GLN A 154 -8.35 -3.36 11.81
C GLN A 154 -6.89 -3.54 11.48
N PHE A 155 -6.08 -3.80 12.50
CA PHE A 155 -4.65 -3.98 12.35
C PHE A 155 -4.21 -5.22 13.13
N TYR A 156 -3.53 -6.12 12.45
CA TYR A 156 -3.01 -7.38 12.97
C TYR A 156 -1.52 -7.40 12.73
N TRP A 157 -0.70 -7.67 13.74
CA TRP A 157 0.75 -7.71 13.56
C TRP A 157 1.43 -8.62 14.59
N ASP A 158 2.62 -9.08 14.23
CA ASP A 158 3.58 -9.64 15.18
C ASP A 158 4.51 -8.55 15.70
N ASN A 159 5.14 -8.78 16.86
CA ASN A 159 5.97 -7.78 17.55
C ASN A 159 7.10 -7.18 16.69
N ASN A 160 7.56 -7.89 15.65
CA ASN A 160 8.48 -7.34 14.67
C ASN A 160 8.07 -7.78 13.25
N PRO A 161 7.28 -6.96 12.52
CA PRO A 161 6.84 -7.29 11.16
C PRO A 161 7.97 -7.42 10.13
N ARG A 162 9.19 -7.00 10.49
CA ARG A 162 10.40 -7.08 9.65
C ARG A 162 11.27 -8.29 9.98
N ASP A 163 10.85 -9.14 10.91
CA ASP A 163 11.51 -10.40 11.22
C ASP A 163 11.01 -11.49 10.25
N PRO A 164 11.89 -12.12 9.45
CA PRO A 164 11.50 -13.18 8.52
C PRO A 164 10.89 -14.41 9.21
N SER A 165 11.06 -14.59 10.53
CA SER A 165 10.41 -15.69 11.26
C SER A 165 8.97 -15.39 11.67
N THR A 166 8.44 -14.21 11.36
CA THR A 166 7.08 -13.78 11.74
C THR A 166 6.14 -13.77 10.54
N GLN A 167 4.83 -13.59 10.78
CA GLN A 167 3.82 -13.52 9.73
C GLN A 167 3.61 -12.09 9.21
N GLY A 168 4.36 -11.10 9.72
CA GLY A 168 4.32 -9.72 9.25
C GLY A 168 3.22 -8.87 9.90
N ALA A 169 2.59 -8.00 9.12
CA ALA A 169 1.49 -7.16 9.57
C ALA A 169 0.43 -6.95 8.48
N LEU A 170 -0.85 -7.03 8.85
CA LEU A 170 -2.01 -6.78 8.00
C LEU A 170 -2.83 -5.62 8.56
N LEU A 171 -3.00 -4.56 7.76
CA LEU A 171 -3.89 -3.44 8.04
C LEU A 171 -5.06 -3.46 7.05
N LEU A 172 -6.27 -3.34 7.57
CA LEU A 172 -7.50 -3.13 6.83
C LEU A 172 -8.06 -1.78 7.24
N TYR A 173 -8.43 -0.93 6.29
CA TYR A 173 -9.01 0.38 6.62
C TYR A 173 -9.92 0.92 5.51
N ASN A 174 -10.77 1.88 5.86
CA ASN A 174 -11.63 2.61 4.94
C ASN A 174 -11.50 4.11 5.20
N LEU A 175 -11.05 4.85 4.19
CA LEU A 175 -10.68 6.26 4.31
C LEU A 175 -11.83 7.17 4.74
N ALA A 176 -13.00 7.02 4.11
CA ALA A 176 -14.19 7.79 4.45
C ALA A 176 -14.71 7.49 5.86
N LEU A 177 -14.35 6.35 6.46
CA LEU A 177 -14.71 6.00 7.83
C LEU A 177 -13.69 6.47 8.86
N VAL A 178 -12.38 6.35 8.57
CA VAL A 178 -11.32 6.77 9.51
C VAL A 178 -11.15 8.29 9.57
N ALA A 179 -11.34 8.98 8.45
CA ALA A 179 -11.22 10.42 8.34
C ALA A 179 -12.32 11.02 7.44
N PRO A 180 -13.59 10.99 7.89
CA PRO A 180 -14.75 11.47 7.12
C PRO A 180 -14.68 12.95 6.73
N ASP A 181 -13.95 13.78 7.49
CA ASP A 181 -13.81 15.21 7.17
C ASP A 181 -12.80 15.46 6.04
N LEU A 182 -11.96 14.47 5.73
CA LEU A 182 -10.88 14.57 4.74
C LEU A 182 -11.19 13.81 3.45
N TRP A 183 -11.84 12.65 3.56
CA TRP A 183 -11.92 11.68 2.46
C TRP A 183 -13.35 11.28 2.12
N THR A 184 -13.62 11.16 0.81
CA THR A 184 -14.86 10.58 0.27
C THR A 184 -14.65 9.16 -0.28
N ALA A 185 -13.43 8.65 -0.22
CA ALA A 185 -13.05 7.33 -0.73
C ALA A 185 -13.69 6.22 0.11
N THR A 186 -14.60 5.45 -0.50
CA THR A 186 -15.35 4.39 0.17
C THR A 186 -14.74 3.01 -0.03
N ALA A 187 -13.62 2.91 -0.75
CA ALA A 187 -12.86 1.68 -0.88
C ALA A 187 -12.44 1.11 0.48
N ASN A 188 -12.58 -0.21 0.61
CA ASN A 188 -11.84 -0.94 1.62
C ASN A 188 -10.45 -1.23 1.08
N ILE A 189 -9.44 -0.92 1.89
CA ILE A 189 -8.04 -1.06 1.54
C ILE A 189 -7.42 -2.06 2.51
N GLU A 190 -6.67 -3.02 1.96
CA GLU A 190 -5.77 -3.86 2.73
C GLU A 190 -4.32 -3.48 2.42
N SER A 191 -3.49 -3.54 3.44
CA SER A 191 -2.05 -3.45 3.33
C SER A 191 -1.42 -4.59 4.10
N TYR A 192 -0.57 -5.36 3.44
CA TYR A 192 0.17 -6.46 4.05
C TYR A 192 1.67 -6.19 3.91
N VAL A 193 2.37 -6.15 5.05
CA VAL A 193 3.83 -6.02 5.14
C VAL A 193 4.41 -7.36 5.53
N TYR A 194 5.44 -7.78 4.81
CA TYR A 194 6.06 -9.08 4.98
C TYR A 194 7.57 -9.01 4.68
N MET A 195 8.36 -9.71 5.49
CA MET A 195 9.78 -9.93 5.23
C MET A 195 10.00 -11.37 4.76
N PRO A 196 10.43 -11.59 3.51
CA PRO A 196 10.75 -12.93 3.02
C PRO A 196 11.86 -13.62 3.81
N ASP A 197 11.67 -14.90 4.12
CA ASP A 197 12.73 -15.76 4.68
C ASP A 197 13.60 -16.34 3.56
N LEU A 198 14.65 -15.59 3.21
CA LEU A 198 15.59 -16.02 2.17
C LEU A 198 16.48 -17.18 2.59
N ALA A 199 16.63 -17.45 3.89
CA ALA A 199 17.47 -18.54 4.37
C ALA A 199 16.76 -19.89 4.26
N ASN A 200 15.43 -19.90 4.40
CA ASN A 200 14.60 -21.10 4.37
C ASN A 200 13.65 -21.14 3.15
N ASP A 201 14.02 -20.49 2.04
CA ASP A 201 13.27 -20.53 0.79
C ASP A 201 13.32 -21.93 0.15
N THR A 202 12.38 -22.78 0.55
CA THR A 202 12.25 -24.16 0.03
C THR A 202 11.59 -24.24 -1.34
N THR A 203 10.93 -23.17 -1.77
CA THR A 203 10.23 -23.08 -3.06
C THR A 203 11.13 -22.54 -4.17
N ASN A 204 12.37 -22.18 -3.84
CA ASN A 204 13.31 -21.49 -4.74
C ASN A 204 12.68 -20.22 -5.35
N THR A 205 11.73 -19.60 -4.65
CA THR A 205 11.01 -18.40 -5.11
C THR A 205 11.97 -17.22 -5.32
N TYR A 206 13.01 -17.13 -4.50
CA TYR A 206 13.95 -16.04 -4.45
C TYR A 206 15.35 -16.42 -4.99
N THR A 207 15.55 -17.63 -5.53
CA THR A 207 16.87 -18.04 -6.07
C THR A 207 17.35 -17.16 -7.23
N SER A 208 16.41 -16.66 -8.04
CA SER A 208 16.70 -15.74 -9.14
C SER A 208 16.79 -14.27 -8.70
N TYR A 209 16.49 -13.99 -7.43
CA TYR A 209 16.43 -12.64 -6.86
C TYR A 209 17.07 -12.61 -5.47
N PRO A 210 18.35 -13.00 -5.36
CA PRO A 210 19.06 -12.94 -4.09
C PRO A 210 19.05 -11.48 -3.59
N LEU A 211 18.93 -11.28 -2.27
CA LEU A 211 18.94 -9.95 -1.62
C LEU A 211 17.60 -9.18 -1.70
N GLN A 212 16.49 -9.89 -1.74
CA GLN A 212 15.15 -9.35 -1.53
C GLN A 212 14.98 -8.85 -0.07
N GLY A 213 14.44 -7.64 0.08
CA GLY A 213 14.13 -7.03 1.37
C GLY A 213 12.63 -7.02 1.65
N LEU A 214 12.18 -6.02 2.42
CA LEU A 214 10.77 -5.88 2.80
C LEU A 214 9.87 -5.83 1.57
N ILE A 215 8.72 -6.47 1.69
CA ILE A 215 7.66 -6.45 0.70
C ILE A 215 6.40 -5.86 1.34
N GLN A 216 5.74 -4.98 0.60
CA GLN A 216 4.46 -4.47 1.00
C GLN A 216 3.48 -4.49 -0.16
N THR A 217 2.33 -5.10 0.06
CA THR A 217 1.25 -5.18 -0.92
C THR A 217 0.07 -4.37 -0.42
N TYR A 218 -0.49 -3.56 -1.30
CA TYR A 218 -1.75 -2.85 -1.08
C TYR A 218 -2.76 -3.35 -2.07
N SER A 219 -3.93 -3.76 -1.60
CA SER A 219 -5.07 -4.04 -2.49
C SER A 219 -6.26 -3.23 -2.05
N TRP A 220 -7.14 -2.90 -2.97
CA TRP A 220 -8.41 -2.26 -2.62
C TRP A 220 -9.57 -2.81 -3.42
N SER A 221 -10.76 -2.65 -2.85
CA SER A 221 -12.02 -2.87 -3.53
C SER A 221 -13.01 -1.77 -3.15
N GLY A 222 -13.55 -1.09 -4.17
CA GLY A 222 -14.44 0.06 -4.08
C GLY A 222 -13.80 1.34 -4.64
N PRO A 223 -14.59 2.42 -4.80
CA PRO A 223 -14.12 3.69 -5.35
C PRO A 223 -13.08 4.38 -4.45
N LEU A 224 -12.02 4.90 -5.05
CA LEU A 224 -10.95 5.63 -4.36
C LEU A 224 -11.24 7.13 -4.17
N GLY A 225 -12.40 7.59 -4.63
CA GLY A 225 -12.84 8.96 -4.44
C GLY A 225 -14.02 9.30 -5.34
N THR A 226 -14.50 10.53 -5.22
CA THR A 226 -15.62 11.08 -6.02
C THR A 226 -15.23 12.33 -6.81
N ASP A 227 -13.97 12.72 -6.74
CA ASP A 227 -13.42 13.98 -7.21
C ASP A 227 -13.00 13.94 -8.70
N SER A 228 -12.77 12.76 -9.25
CA SER A 228 -12.49 12.54 -10.67
C SER A 228 -13.24 11.31 -11.22
N GLU A 229 -13.44 11.26 -12.54
CA GLU A 229 -14.01 10.07 -13.20
C GLU A 229 -13.13 8.83 -12.98
N LEU A 230 -11.81 9.00 -13.02
CA LEU A 230 -10.89 7.90 -12.76
C LEU A 230 -11.00 7.39 -11.31
N SER A 231 -11.12 8.27 -10.31
CA SER A 231 -11.28 7.89 -8.89
C SER A 231 -12.56 7.09 -8.63
N LYS A 232 -13.64 7.38 -9.38
CA LYS A 232 -14.93 6.66 -9.28
C LYS A 232 -14.86 5.25 -9.85
N HIS A 233 -14.05 5.07 -10.90
CA HIS A 233 -14.02 3.85 -11.70
C HIS A 233 -12.78 2.97 -11.50
N ALA A 234 -11.75 3.47 -10.82
CA ALA A 234 -10.60 2.69 -10.33
C ALA A 234 -11.00 1.84 -9.11
N GLN A 235 -11.97 0.94 -9.30
CA GLN A 235 -12.63 0.23 -8.19
C GLN A 235 -11.79 -0.89 -7.59
N ARG A 236 -10.80 -1.40 -8.33
CA ARG A 236 -9.95 -2.51 -7.87
C ARG A 236 -8.54 -2.29 -8.34
N GLY A 237 -7.58 -2.66 -7.49
CA GLY A 237 -6.20 -2.69 -7.91
C GLY A 237 -5.31 -3.22 -6.82
N ARG A 238 -4.07 -3.46 -7.23
CA ARG A 238 -3.02 -3.93 -6.35
C ARG A 238 -1.73 -3.20 -6.67
N VAL A 239 -1.10 -2.68 -5.62
CA VAL A 239 0.23 -2.09 -5.63
C VAL A 239 1.17 -2.99 -4.84
N ILE A 240 2.39 -3.16 -5.33
CA ILE A 240 3.43 -3.98 -4.72
C ILE A 240 4.71 -3.16 -4.63
N LEU A 241 5.25 -3.10 -3.43
CA LEU A 241 6.54 -2.52 -3.12
C LEU A 241 7.52 -3.62 -2.74
N GLU A 242 8.71 -3.59 -3.31
CA GLU A 242 9.78 -4.54 -2.99
C GLU A 242 11.13 -3.82 -2.84
N GLU A 243 11.78 -3.99 -1.69
CA GLU A 243 13.20 -3.61 -1.54
C GLU A 243 14.07 -4.67 -2.21
N MET A 244 15.04 -4.28 -3.04
CA MET A 244 15.92 -5.21 -3.76
C MET A 244 17.38 -4.76 -3.74
N ASP A 245 18.25 -5.65 -4.25
CA ASP A 245 19.66 -5.38 -4.50
C ASP A 245 20.36 -4.89 -3.22
N ASN A 246 20.20 -5.65 -2.13
CA ASN A 246 20.69 -5.30 -0.79
C ASN A 246 20.14 -3.96 -0.27
N ARG A 247 18.85 -3.69 -0.56
CA ARG A 247 18.14 -2.48 -0.14
C ARG A 247 18.73 -1.21 -0.72
N THR A 248 19.27 -1.29 -1.94
CA THR A 248 19.78 -0.12 -2.68
C THR A 248 18.83 0.31 -3.79
N VAL A 249 17.89 -0.55 -4.17
CA VAL A 249 16.84 -0.28 -5.14
C VAL A 249 15.49 -0.58 -4.50
N PHE A 250 14.54 0.30 -4.77
CA PHE A 250 13.13 0.10 -4.46
C PHE A 250 12.37 -0.09 -5.74
N CYS A 251 11.56 -1.14 -5.80
CA CYS A 251 10.74 -1.43 -6.96
C CYS A 251 9.26 -1.40 -6.62
N PHE A 252 8.52 -0.87 -7.58
CA PHE A 252 7.09 -0.68 -7.51
C PHE A 252 6.46 -1.36 -8.71
N LYS A 253 5.34 -2.05 -8.49
CA LYS A 253 4.46 -2.59 -9.53
C LYS A 253 3.02 -2.29 -9.16
N THR A 254 2.18 -2.09 -10.18
CA THR A 254 0.75 -1.98 -9.97
C THR A 254 -0.02 -2.49 -11.17
N VAL A 255 -1.22 -3.00 -10.87
CA VAL A 255 -2.31 -3.10 -11.83
C VAL A 255 -3.54 -2.46 -11.22
N VAL A 256 -4.20 -1.59 -11.98
CA VAL A 256 -5.47 -0.99 -11.62
C VAL A 256 -6.50 -1.32 -12.67
N ARG A 257 -7.61 -1.87 -12.22
CA ARG A 257 -8.79 -2.10 -13.04
C ARG A 257 -9.64 -0.84 -13.03
N ILE A 258 -9.99 -0.40 -14.23
CA ILE A 258 -10.82 0.75 -14.52
C ILE A 258 -12.08 0.22 -15.20
N ASP A 259 -13.25 0.61 -14.69
CA ASP A 259 -14.51 0.12 -15.25
C ASP A 259 -14.69 0.54 -16.71
N ALA A 260 -15.32 -0.34 -17.49
CA ALA A 260 -15.67 -0.08 -18.89
C ALA A 260 -16.52 1.18 -19.10
N THR A 261 -17.24 1.61 -18.07
CA THR A 261 -18.19 2.74 -18.10
C THR A 261 -17.54 4.07 -17.74
N THR A 262 -16.23 4.11 -17.48
CA THR A 262 -15.51 5.35 -17.20
C THR A 262 -15.73 6.33 -18.34
N ASP A 263 -15.97 7.61 -18.05
CA ASP A 263 -16.12 8.64 -19.08
C ASP A 263 -14.84 9.49 -19.18
N LEU A 264 -13.80 8.96 -19.84
CA LEU A 264 -12.52 9.67 -20.00
C LEU A 264 -12.57 10.74 -21.10
N PHE A 265 -13.61 10.75 -21.94
CA PHE A 265 -13.79 11.71 -23.04
C PHE A 265 -15.15 12.43 -22.97
N PRO A 266 -15.49 13.10 -21.85
CA PRO A 266 -16.84 13.62 -21.61
C PRO A 266 -17.23 14.75 -22.58
N THR A 267 -16.25 15.37 -23.24
CA THR A 267 -16.45 16.46 -24.21
C THR A 267 -16.72 15.95 -25.62
N ILE A 268 -16.62 14.64 -25.87
CA ILE A 268 -16.86 14.01 -27.17
C ILE A 268 -18.11 13.13 -27.05
N PRO A 269 -19.31 13.58 -27.46
CA PRO A 269 -20.57 12.87 -27.21
C PRO A 269 -20.62 11.43 -27.70
N SER A 270 -19.94 11.12 -28.82
CA SER A 270 -19.82 9.75 -29.35
C SER A 270 -19.02 8.80 -28.45
N PHE A 271 -18.26 9.34 -27.51
CA PHE A 271 -17.36 8.63 -26.59
C PHE A 271 -17.83 8.73 -25.13
N SER A 272 -19.07 9.18 -24.89
CA SER A 272 -19.66 9.22 -23.56
C SER A 272 -19.69 7.83 -22.91
N SER A 273 -19.31 7.77 -21.63
CA SER A 273 -19.16 6.52 -20.86
C SER A 273 -18.21 5.52 -21.50
N LYS A 274 -17.11 6.00 -22.12
CA LYS A 274 -16.05 5.16 -22.68
C LYS A 274 -14.68 5.43 -22.05
N GLY A 275 -13.95 4.33 -21.82
CA GLY A 275 -12.56 4.32 -21.40
C GLY A 275 -11.59 4.75 -22.50
N LEU A 276 -10.29 4.58 -22.25
CA LEU A 276 -9.18 5.03 -23.08
C LEU A 276 -9.05 4.26 -24.40
N CYS A 277 -9.27 2.94 -24.38
CA CYS A 277 -8.69 2.03 -25.38
C CYS A 277 -9.39 1.94 -26.71
N GLN A 278 -10.70 1.99 -26.70
CA GLN A 278 -11.49 2.23 -27.89
C GLN A 278 -12.77 2.92 -27.44
N PRO A 279 -13.11 4.08 -28.02
CA PRO A 279 -14.41 4.65 -27.80
C PRO A 279 -15.50 3.76 -28.40
N GLY A 280 -16.00 2.81 -27.61
CA GLY A 280 -16.86 1.73 -28.12
C GLY A 280 -16.75 0.44 -27.31
N GLY A 281 -15.59 0.18 -26.70
CA GLY A 281 -15.35 -0.94 -25.81
C GLY A 281 -16.40 -1.06 -24.69
N THR A 282 -16.71 -2.30 -24.30
CA THR A 282 -17.51 -2.61 -23.09
C THR A 282 -16.69 -3.39 -22.07
N SER A 283 -15.40 -3.56 -22.34
CA SER A 283 -14.48 -4.31 -21.50
C SER A 283 -13.85 -3.38 -20.47
N ASN A 284 -13.51 -3.94 -19.31
CA ASN A 284 -12.72 -3.18 -18.34
C ASN A 284 -11.33 -2.93 -18.88
N GLU A 285 -10.74 -1.87 -18.38
CA GLU A 285 -9.40 -1.45 -18.74
C GLU A 285 -8.44 -1.68 -17.58
N TYR A 286 -7.16 -1.86 -17.90
CA TYR A 286 -6.12 -2.19 -16.94
C TYR A 286 -4.94 -1.27 -17.14
N TYR A 287 -4.75 -0.36 -16.19
CA TYR A 287 -3.53 0.42 -16.10
C TYR A 287 -2.44 -0.41 -15.42
N LYS A 288 -1.27 -0.46 -16.05
CA LYS A 288 -0.08 -1.18 -15.61
C LYS A 288 1.05 -0.18 -15.41
N LEU A 289 1.77 -0.30 -14.31
CA LEU A 289 2.96 0.50 -14.09
C LEU A 289 4.00 -0.30 -13.32
N ALA A 290 5.25 -0.12 -13.70
CA ALA A 290 6.39 -0.53 -12.92
C ALA A 290 7.45 0.57 -12.90
N TYR A 291 8.09 0.77 -11.75
CA TYR A 291 9.28 1.62 -11.68
C TYR A 291 10.32 1.07 -10.72
N SER A 292 11.56 1.47 -10.97
CA SER A 292 12.69 1.18 -10.09
C SER A 292 13.36 2.48 -9.69
N GLN A 293 13.56 2.65 -8.39
CA GLN A 293 14.13 3.85 -7.78
C GLN A 293 15.43 3.47 -7.06
N LYS A 294 16.48 4.27 -7.26
CA LYS A 294 17.67 4.20 -6.42
C LYS A 294 17.36 4.74 -5.02
N LEU A 295 17.85 4.07 -3.99
CA LEU A 295 17.67 4.50 -2.59
C LEU A 295 18.81 5.38 -2.07
N THR A 296 19.74 5.77 -2.94
CA THR A 296 20.87 6.64 -2.65
C THR A 296 21.04 7.68 -3.75
N GLY A 297 21.71 8.80 -3.45
CA GLY A 297 21.87 9.92 -4.39
C GLY A 297 20.57 10.68 -4.61
N ASP A 298 20.32 11.12 -5.84
CA ASP A 298 19.16 11.96 -6.21
C ASP A 298 17.84 11.18 -6.35
N LEU A 299 17.80 9.95 -5.81
CA LEU A 299 16.63 9.06 -5.84
C LEU A 299 16.08 8.85 -7.26
N ASN A 300 16.98 8.75 -8.24
CA ASN A 300 16.61 8.62 -9.64
C ASN A 300 15.73 7.39 -9.88
N VAL A 301 14.65 7.61 -10.63
CA VAL A 301 13.60 6.63 -10.94
C VAL A 301 13.49 6.46 -12.44
N THR A 302 13.40 5.21 -12.87
CA THR A 302 13.00 4.86 -14.23
C THR A 302 11.71 4.07 -14.16
N ALA A 303 10.72 4.53 -14.89
CA ALA A 303 9.36 3.99 -14.88
C ALA A 303 8.93 3.59 -16.29
N LYS A 304 8.01 2.63 -16.33
CA LYS A 304 7.40 2.11 -17.54
C LYS A 304 5.95 1.80 -17.25
N GLU A 305 5.06 2.23 -18.14
CA GLU A 305 3.62 2.06 -17.99
C GLU A 305 2.99 1.45 -19.23
N GLY A 306 1.72 1.08 -19.13
CA GLY A 306 0.91 0.63 -20.24
C GLY A 306 -0.54 0.49 -19.85
N TRP A 307 -1.38 0.29 -20.86
CA TRP A 307 -2.82 0.28 -20.69
C TRP A 307 -3.43 -0.78 -21.60
N ASP A 308 -4.17 -1.72 -21.03
CA ASP A 308 -4.81 -2.78 -21.80
C ASP A 308 -6.34 -2.74 -21.66
N GLU A 309 -7.05 -3.30 -22.65
CA GLU A 309 -8.51 -3.47 -22.60
C GLU A 309 -8.87 -4.96 -22.63
N GLY A 310 -9.79 -5.36 -21.76
CA GLY A 310 -10.38 -6.70 -21.72
C GLY A 310 -9.48 -7.78 -21.15
N THR A 311 -8.20 -7.79 -21.55
CA THR A 311 -7.18 -8.68 -21.02
C THR A 311 -5.92 -7.94 -20.64
N ILE A 312 -5.36 -8.25 -19.48
CA ILE A 312 -4.01 -7.79 -19.15
C ILE A 312 -3.03 -8.53 -20.05
N ALA A 313 -2.41 -7.82 -20.97
CA ALA A 313 -1.47 -8.42 -21.92
C ALA A 313 -0.24 -8.93 -21.17
N ALA A 314 0.18 -10.14 -21.53
CA ALA A 314 1.30 -10.82 -20.89
C ALA A 314 2.60 -10.01 -21.07
N SER A 315 3.27 -9.74 -19.94
CA SER A 315 4.68 -9.37 -19.79
C SER A 315 5.32 -8.58 -20.95
N GLY A 316 5.52 -7.28 -20.77
CA GLY A 316 6.42 -6.48 -21.63
C GLY A 316 5.77 -5.71 -22.77
N THR A 317 4.46 -5.80 -22.97
CA THR A 317 3.74 -4.89 -23.87
C THR A 317 3.47 -3.57 -23.16
N ASP A 318 4.24 -2.56 -23.54
CA ASP A 318 4.17 -1.18 -23.09
C ASP A 318 3.34 -0.31 -24.02
N THR A 319 2.28 -0.89 -24.57
CA THR A 319 1.38 -0.19 -25.48
C THR A 319 0.20 0.37 -24.73
N ILE A 320 -0.31 1.50 -25.20
CA ILE A 320 -1.68 1.93 -24.89
C ILE A 320 -2.58 1.19 -25.88
N CYS A 321 -3.37 0.26 -25.37
CA CYS A 321 -4.54 -0.31 -26.04
C CYS A 321 -4.23 -1.07 -27.32
N GLY A 322 -3.03 -1.66 -27.39
CA GLY A 322 -2.56 -2.38 -28.58
C GLY A 322 -2.42 -1.51 -29.83
N ILE A 323 -2.44 -0.17 -29.69
CA ILE A 323 -2.24 0.77 -30.79
C ILE A 323 -0.78 0.64 -31.25
N GLY A 324 -0.58 -0.13 -32.33
CA GLY A 324 0.73 -0.39 -32.89
C GLY A 324 1.45 0.89 -33.30
N GLY A 325 2.65 1.11 -32.75
CA GLY A 325 3.51 2.26 -33.07
C GLY A 325 3.89 3.14 -31.88
N THR A 326 3.20 3.01 -30.75
CA THR A 326 3.53 3.67 -29.47
C THR A 326 3.96 2.61 -28.46
N SER A 327 5.22 2.15 -28.55
CA SER A 327 5.90 1.64 -27.35
C SER A 327 6.04 2.83 -26.43
N LEU A 328 5.47 2.75 -25.23
CA LEU A 328 5.70 3.73 -24.18
C LEU A 328 7.17 3.60 -23.77
N SER A 329 7.98 4.49 -24.33
CA SER A 329 9.32 4.80 -23.86
C SER A 329 9.31 5.11 -22.35
N TYR A 330 10.49 5.24 -21.74
CA TYR A 330 10.62 5.35 -20.30
C TYR A 330 10.34 6.76 -19.76
N GLY A 331 9.69 6.81 -18.60
CA GLY A 331 9.60 8.00 -17.77
C GLY A 331 10.75 8.08 -16.78
N LEU A 332 11.35 9.26 -16.65
CA LEU A 332 12.43 9.55 -15.72
C LEU A 332 11.98 10.54 -14.64
N PHE A 333 12.30 10.22 -13.39
CA PHE A 333 12.05 11.06 -12.23
C PHE A 333 13.27 11.14 -11.33
N ASN A 334 13.36 12.17 -10.51
CA ASN A 334 14.33 12.26 -9.43
C ASN A 334 13.68 12.90 -8.19
N PHE A 335 14.49 13.25 -7.21
CA PHE A 335 14.05 13.94 -5.99
C PHE A 335 13.18 15.17 -6.27
N ASN A 336 13.42 15.91 -7.37
CA ASN A 336 12.67 17.11 -7.73
C ASN A 336 11.38 16.81 -8.52
N GLY A 337 11.08 15.53 -8.78
CA GLY A 337 9.89 15.08 -9.49
C GLY A 337 10.16 14.64 -10.92
N PHE A 338 9.20 14.92 -11.82
CA PHE A 338 9.27 14.53 -13.22
C PHE A 338 10.44 15.22 -13.93
N VAL A 339 11.22 14.43 -14.68
CA VAL A 339 12.37 14.92 -15.43
C VAL A 339 12.10 14.89 -16.93
N ARG A 340 11.67 13.73 -17.45
CA ARG A 340 11.43 13.54 -18.87
C ARG A 340 10.53 12.32 -19.12
N ASP A 341 9.73 12.41 -20.17
CA ASP A 341 8.98 11.29 -20.73
C ASP A 341 9.54 10.90 -22.10
N HIS A 342 9.12 9.74 -22.56
CA HIS A 342 9.40 9.16 -23.85
C HIS A 342 10.90 8.96 -24.12
N VAL A 343 11.65 8.63 -23.06
CA VAL A 343 13.09 8.36 -23.17
C VAL A 343 13.31 6.96 -23.73
N ALA A 344 14.04 6.85 -24.84
CA ALA A 344 14.43 5.54 -25.37
C ALA A 344 15.33 4.80 -24.36
N GLY A 345 15.26 3.48 -24.31
CA GLY A 345 15.99 2.69 -23.31
C GLY A 345 17.51 2.87 -23.35
N THR A 346 18.09 3.21 -24.50
CA THR A 346 19.51 3.53 -24.71
C THR A 346 19.90 4.94 -24.25
N ASP A 347 18.92 5.82 -24.09
CA ASP A 347 19.13 7.24 -23.77
C ASP A 347 18.92 7.53 -22.27
N ILE A 348 18.64 6.49 -21.49
CA ILE A 348 18.53 6.57 -20.03
C ILE A 348 19.93 6.87 -19.46
N PRO A 349 20.11 7.99 -18.73
CA PRO A 349 21.39 8.32 -18.12
C PRO A 349 21.87 7.25 -17.14
N SER A 350 23.18 7.04 -17.02
CA SER A 350 23.76 5.97 -16.20
C SER A 350 23.48 6.09 -14.70
N ASP A 351 23.18 7.30 -14.23
CA ASP A 351 22.79 7.58 -12.85
C ASP A 351 21.34 7.18 -12.54
N TYR A 352 20.54 6.78 -13.54
CA TYR A 352 19.23 6.17 -13.38
C TYR A 352 19.30 4.64 -13.30
N VAL A 353 18.17 3.97 -13.05
CA VAL A 353 18.10 2.50 -13.12
C VAL A 353 17.98 2.11 -14.61
N PRO A 354 18.81 1.18 -15.13
CA PRO A 354 18.80 0.86 -16.55
C PRO A 354 17.47 0.25 -17.01
N SER A 355 17.10 0.53 -18.26
CA SER A 355 15.90 0.01 -18.95
C SER A 355 15.73 -1.50 -18.79
N SER A 356 16.80 -2.27 -19.00
CA SER A 356 16.78 -3.73 -18.89
C SER A 356 16.30 -4.24 -17.52
N ARG A 357 16.56 -3.50 -16.43
CA ARG A 357 16.09 -3.85 -15.09
C ARG A 357 14.60 -3.58 -14.94
N VAL A 358 14.15 -2.44 -15.49
CA VAL A 358 12.74 -2.05 -15.47
C VAL A 358 11.91 -2.95 -16.37
N ASP A 359 12.42 -3.39 -17.51
CA ASP A 359 11.76 -4.37 -18.38
C ASP A 359 11.52 -5.70 -17.67
N LEU A 360 12.50 -6.21 -16.90
CA LEU A 360 12.32 -7.43 -16.09
C LEU A 360 11.31 -7.24 -14.97
N LEU A 361 11.18 -6.03 -14.42
CA LEU A 361 10.16 -5.71 -13.42
C LEU A 361 8.78 -5.62 -14.07
N TYR A 362 8.66 -4.87 -15.15
CA TYR A 362 7.42 -4.67 -15.90
C TYR A 362 6.92 -5.97 -16.52
N GLY A 363 7.82 -6.85 -16.96
CA GLY A 363 7.51 -8.20 -17.43
C GLY A 363 6.82 -9.09 -16.39
N ARG A 364 6.80 -8.72 -15.11
CA ARG A 364 6.04 -9.44 -14.07
C ARG A 364 4.62 -8.89 -13.86
N VAL A 365 4.33 -7.69 -14.35
CA VAL A 365 3.01 -7.06 -14.22
C VAL A 365 2.00 -7.82 -15.09
N GLY A 366 0.83 -8.13 -14.52
CA GLY A 366 -0.21 -8.93 -15.18
C GLY A 366 -0.02 -10.45 -15.05
N GLY A 367 1.04 -10.90 -14.38
CA GLY A 367 1.31 -12.30 -14.10
C GLY A 367 1.28 -12.63 -12.61
N GLN A 368 1.63 -13.87 -12.26
CA GLN A 368 1.80 -14.31 -10.88
C GLN A 368 3.13 -13.86 -10.23
N GLY A 369 3.95 -13.13 -11.01
CA GLY A 369 5.23 -12.60 -10.57
C GLY A 369 6.19 -13.65 -9.99
N LYS A 370 6.98 -13.25 -9.00
CA LYS A 370 7.93 -14.13 -8.29
C LYS A 370 7.23 -15.23 -7.50
N THR A 371 6.09 -14.93 -6.89
CA THR A 371 5.44 -15.85 -5.95
C THR A 371 4.73 -17.00 -6.63
N GLY A 372 4.35 -16.89 -7.91
CA GLY A 372 3.63 -17.98 -8.58
C GLY A 372 2.35 -18.33 -7.82
N SER A 373 2.26 -19.59 -7.38
CA SER A 373 1.17 -20.10 -6.52
C SER A 373 1.36 -19.84 -5.01
N GLY A 374 2.42 -19.15 -4.61
CA GLY A 374 2.76 -18.81 -3.23
C GLY A 374 4.24 -19.09 -2.95
N ASP A 375 4.87 -18.28 -2.09
CA ASP A 375 6.17 -18.63 -1.52
C ASP A 375 6.05 -19.76 -0.47
N ALA A 376 7.15 -20.15 0.18
CA ALA A 376 7.15 -21.16 1.25
C ALA A 376 6.20 -20.84 2.42
N ASN A 377 5.80 -19.57 2.56
CA ASN A 377 4.85 -19.08 3.55
C ASN A 377 3.44 -18.90 2.95
N GLY A 378 3.17 -19.35 1.73
CA GLY A 378 1.87 -19.23 1.07
C GLY A 378 1.49 -17.79 0.69
N VAL A 379 2.46 -16.87 0.62
CA VAL A 379 2.21 -15.46 0.26
C VAL A 379 2.22 -15.29 -1.26
N LEU A 380 1.17 -14.67 -1.80
CA LEU A 380 0.91 -14.38 -3.22
C LEU A 380 1.15 -12.90 -3.56
N TRP A 381 2.16 -12.29 -2.91
CA TRP A 381 2.35 -10.85 -2.94
C TRP A 381 2.63 -10.28 -4.34
N ASP A 382 3.18 -11.08 -5.27
CA ASP A 382 3.51 -10.65 -6.64
C ASP A 382 2.43 -11.00 -7.67
N ASP A 383 1.29 -11.54 -7.23
CA ASP A 383 0.19 -11.90 -8.14
C ASP A 383 -0.63 -10.66 -8.51
N THR A 384 -0.52 -10.29 -9.79
CA THR A 384 -1.27 -9.21 -10.44
C THR A 384 -2.02 -9.71 -11.68
N THR A 385 -2.29 -11.01 -11.76
CA THR A 385 -3.09 -11.59 -12.84
C THR A 385 -4.47 -10.94 -12.91
N GLN A 386 -5.07 -10.95 -14.09
CA GLN A 386 -6.41 -10.39 -14.27
C GLN A 386 -7.43 -11.05 -13.35
N ALA A 387 -7.39 -12.37 -13.19
CA ALA A 387 -8.29 -13.09 -12.30
C ALA A 387 -8.17 -12.60 -10.85
N THR A 388 -6.94 -12.34 -10.40
CA THR A 388 -6.68 -11.79 -9.07
C THR A 388 -7.21 -10.36 -8.94
N ILE A 389 -6.92 -9.47 -9.90
CA ILE A 389 -7.38 -8.08 -9.87
C ILE A 389 -8.90 -7.96 -9.97
N ASP A 390 -9.52 -8.70 -10.90
CA ASP A 390 -10.98 -8.77 -11.05
C ASP A 390 -11.62 -9.40 -9.81
N GLY A 391 -10.96 -10.35 -9.16
CA GLY A 391 -11.46 -11.04 -7.96
C GLY A 391 -11.26 -10.28 -6.65
N LEU A 392 -10.57 -9.14 -6.64
CA LEU A 392 -10.29 -8.41 -5.40
C LEU A 392 -11.57 -8.02 -4.67
N SER A 393 -11.68 -8.53 -3.45
CA SER A 393 -12.74 -8.21 -2.49
C SER A 393 -12.09 -8.08 -1.12
N VAL A 394 -11.88 -6.84 -0.69
CA VAL A 394 -11.32 -6.49 0.61
C VAL A 394 -12.47 -6.30 1.60
N SER A 395 -12.44 -7.06 2.68
CA SER A 395 -13.45 -7.03 3.72
C SER A 395 -12.83 -7.01 5.10
N PHE A 396 -13.47 -6.26 6.00
CA PHE A 396 -13.16 -6.33 7.43
C PHE A 396 -13.54 -7.69 7.99
N GLN A 397 -12.76 -8.15 8.95
CA GLN A 397 -13.00 -9.39 9.64
C GLN A 397 -14.03 -9.17 10.75
N THR A 398 -14.69 -10.25 11.15
CA THR A 398 -15.48 -10.20 12.39
C THR A 398 -14.53 -9.90 13.55
N PRO A 399 -14.81 -8.90 14.40
CA PRO A 399 -13.97 -8.60 15.54
C PRO A 399 -13.80 -9.86 16.40
N PRO A 400 -12.57 -10.19 16.84
CA PRO A 400 -12.33 -11.40 17.61
C PRO A 400 -13.06 -11.35 18.96
N GLY A 401 -13.32 -12.49 19.59
CA GLY A 401 -13.82 -12.51 20.97
C GLY A 401 -12.86 -11.82 21.95
N GLN A 402 -13.34 -11.42 23.13
CA GLN A 402 -12.48 -10.86 24.19
C GLN A 402 -11.33 -11.83 24.52
N VAL A 403 -10.12 -11.29 24.65
CA VAL A 403 -8.95 -12.04 25.12
C VAL A 403 -8.67 -11.64 26.55
N GLY A 404 -8.49 -12.62 27.44
CA GLY A 404 -8.19 -12.36 28.84
C GLY A 404 -9.23 -11.47 29.52
N SER A 405 -8.76 -10.52 30.32
CA SER A 405 -9.64 -9.54 31.00
C SER A 405 -10.00 -8.38 30.07
N LEU A 406 -11.21 -7.84 30.25
CA LEU A 406 -11.63 -6.60 29.60
C LEU A 406 -11.25 -5.41 30.47
N ILE A 407 -10.45 -4.50 29.91
CA ILE A 407 -9.97 -3.31 30.61
C ILE A 407 -10.52 -2.06 29.90
N PRO A 408 -11.58 -1.44 30.46
CA PRO A 408 -12.07 -0.16 29.94
C PRO A 408 -11.12 0.98 30.31
N ILE A 409 -10.77 1.81 29.32
CA ILE A 409 -10.04 3.07 29.50
C ILE A 409 -10.97 4.19 29.02
N ASN A 410 -11.27 5.13 29.91
CA ASN A 410 -12.09 6.31 29.62
C ASN A 410 -11.22 7.56 29.57
#